data_AF-A0A800XLQ0-F1
#
_entry.id   AF-A0A800XLQ0-F1
#
_cell.length_a   1.000
_cell.length_b   1.000
_cell.length_c   1.000
_cell.angle_alpha   90.00
_cell.angle_beta   90.00
_cell.angle_gamma   90.00
#
_symmetry.space_group_name_H-M   'P 1'
#
loop_
_entity.id
_entity.type
_entity.pdbx_description
1 polymer ?
#
loop_
_entity_poly.entity_id
_entity_poly.type
_entity_poly.pdbx_seq_one_letter_code
_entity_poly.pdbx_strand_id
1 'polypeptide(L)'
;MQRISHGLQSIYHNYKVVPLVLCAAVAIDYALTFYFAGSIEMILKYEHSPLLTHAIRHDIVIPYLVFTMFFYYAVGYIVLKLLTASEMYYIGVAVILLTSIVHVLGGMSWYVMSPSYSNMVLALSLISVMFTIAVFGYEILKRA
;
A
#
# COMPACT_ATOMS: atom_id res chain seq x y z
N MET A 1 7.77 26.79 11.55
CA MET A 1 7.66 25.40 12.06
C MET A 1 6.28 25.06 12.62
N GLN A 2 5.65 25.88 13.48
CA GLN A 2 4.30 25.60 14.03
C GLN A 2 3.17 25.40 13.01
N ARG A 3 3.15 26.13 11.89
CA ARG A 3 2.15 25.92 10.82
C ARG A 3 2.28 24.56 10.12
N ILE A 4 3.51 24.09 9.92
CA ILE A 4 3.79 22.82 9.25
C ILE A 4 3.40 21.66 10.17
N SER A 5 3.66 21.76 11.48
CA SER A 5 3.26 20.73 12.45
C SER A 5 1.73 20.62 12.57
N HIS A 6 1.01 21.76 12.56
CA HIS A 6 -0.46 21.74 12.55
C HIS A 6 -1.03 21.12 11.26
N GLY A 7 -0.45 21.43 10.09
CA GLY A 7 -0.85 20.85 8.82
C GLY A 7 -0.64 19.34 8.76
N LEU A 8 0.53 18.85 9.21
CA LEU A 8 0.83 17.42 9.27
C LEU A 8 -0.10 16.68 10.24
N GLN A 9 -0.34 17.23 11.43
CA GLN A 9 -1.31 16.64 12.36
C GLN A 9 -2.70 16.56 11.73
N SER A 10 -3.14 17.61 11.02
CA SER A 10 -4.42 17.62 10.32
C SER A 10 -4.54 16.52 9.26
N ILE A 11 -3.47 16.23 8.52
CA ILE A 11 -3.45 15.15 7.52
C ILE A 11 -3.61 13.79 8.20
N TYR A 12 -2.81 13.48 9.23
CA TYR A 12 -2.83 12.17 9.87
C TYR A 12 -4.12 11.91 10.67
N HIS A 13 -4.82 12.95 11.11
CA HIS A 13 -6.15 12.81 11.73
C HIS A 13 -7.29 12.65 10.72
N ASN A 14 -7.03 12.85 9.43
CA ASN A 14 -8.06 12.79 8.41
C ASN A 14 -8.10 11.42 7.74
N TYR A 15 -9.02 10.57 8.22
CA TYR A 15 -9.25 9.22 7.69
C TYR A 15 -9.61 9.18 6.19
N LYS A 16 -9.96 10.31 5.57
CA LYS A 16 -10.20 10.43 4.11
C LYS A 16 -8.93 10.70 3.32
N VAL A 17 -7.96 11.38 3.93
CA VAL A 17 -6.74 11.84 3.23
C VAL A 17 -5.62 10.82 3.36
N VAL A 18 -5.45 10.20 4.53
CA VAL A 18 -4.38 9.20 4.74
C VAL A 18 -4.39 8.06 3.70
N PRO A 19 -5.54 7.49 3.29
CA PRO A 19 -5.57 6.46 2.25
C PRO A 19 -5.08 6.94 0.86
N LEU A 20 -5.11 8.25 0.58
CA LEU A 20 -4.56 8.80 -0.66
C LEU A 20 -3.03 8.68 -0.72
N VAL A 21 -2.36 8.70 0.43
CA VAL A 21 -0.91 8.46 0.51
C VAL A 21 -0.57 7.06 0.02
N LEU A 22 -1.38 6.07 0.42
CA LEU A 22 -1.24 4.69 -0.04
C LEU A 22 -1.51 4.56 -1.55
N CYS A 23 -2.52 5.27 -2.07
CA CYS A 23 -2.79 5.29 -3.50
C CYS A 23 -1.61 5.87 -4.30
N ALA A 24 -1.03 6.97 -3.81
CA ALA A 24 0.16 7.56 -4.43
C ALA A 24 1.36 6.59 -4.39
N ALA A 25 1.56 5.88 -3.27
CA ALA A 25 2.61 4.88 -3.15
C ALA A 25 2.42 3.71 -4.12
N VAL A 26 1.20 3.20 -4.28
CA VAL A 26 0.86 2.15 -5.25
C VAL A 26 1.09 2.65 -6.69
N ALA A 27 0.72 3.89 -7.00
CA ALA A 27 0.99 4.47 -8.31
C ALA A 27 2.49 4.57 -8.59
N ILE A 28 3.28 4.98 -7.59
CA ILE A 28 4.76 5.02 -7.68
C ILE A 28 5.33 3.61 -7.86
N ASP A 29 4.86 2.63 -7.11
CA ASP A 29 5.28 1.21 -7.20
C ASP A 29 5.19 0.72 -8.65
N TYR A 30 4.01 0.82 -9.27
CA TYR A 30 3.83 0.40 -10.64
C TYR A 30 4.60 1.29 -11.63
N ALA A 31 4.68 2.59 -11.41
CA ALA A 31 5.47 3.47 -12.28
C ALA A 31 6.95 3.04 -12.29
N LEU A 32 7.53 2.75 -11.13
CA LEU A 32 8.91 2.25 -11.01
C LEU A 32 9.05 0.84 -11.61
N THR A 33 8.08 -0.04 -11.37
CA THR A 33 8.03 -1.38 -11.95
C THR A 33 8.10 -1.34 -13.48
N PHE A 34 7.18 -0.61 -14.12
CA PHE A 34 7.15 -0.50 -15.57
C PHE A 34 8.37 0.25 -16.13
N TYR A 35 8.85 1.28 -15.42
CA TYR A 35 10.01 2.06 -15.85
C TYR A 35 11.31 1.25 -15.81
N PHE A 36 11.57 0.53 -14.70
CA PHE A 36 12.81 -0.23 -14.52
C PHE A 36 12.81 -1.60 -15.20
N ALA A 37 11.64 -2.22 -15.41
CA ALA A 37 11.58 -3.50 -16.11
C ALA A 37 12.06 -3.41 -17.56
N GLY A 38 11.90 -2.25 -18.22
CA GLY A 38 12.38 -1.98 -19.58
C GLY A 38 11.66 -2.72 -20.71
N SER A 39 10.95 -3.82 -20.41
CA SER A 39 10.11 -4.53 -21.37
C SER A 39 8.99 -5.33 -20.68
N ILE A 40 7.93 -5.64 -21.43
CA ILE A 40 6.82 -6.46 -20.93
C ILE A 40 7.27 -7.89 -20.64
N GLU A 41 8.19 -8.43 -21.44
CA GLU A 41 8.74 -9.79 -21.27
C GLU A 41 9.50 -9.93 -19.96
N MET A 42 10.23 -8.89 -19.55
CA MET A 42 10.89 -8.84 -18.25
C MET A 42 9.87 -8.90 -17.12
N ILE A 43 8.77 -8.15 -17.23
CA ILE A 43 7.68 -8.21 -16.24
C ILE A 43 7.08 -9.60 -16.19
N LEU A 44 6.68 -10.18 -17.33
CA LEU A 44 6.08 -11.51 -17.38
C LEU A 44 7.01 -12.64 -16.89
N LYS A 45 8.33 -12.42 -16.91
CA LYS A 45 9.32 -13.40 -16.45
C LYS A 45 9.60 -13.33 -14.95
N TYR A 46 9.62 -12.13 -14.37
CA TYR A 46 10.06 -11.90 -12.99
C TYR A 46 8.96 -11.44 -12.03
N GLU A 47 7.83 -10.95 -12.55
CA GLU A 47 6.68 -10.57 -11.74
C GLU A 47 5.95 -11.81 -11.20
N HIS A 48 5.72 -11.82 -9.90
CA HIS A 48 5.03 -12.92 -9.23
C HIS A 48 3.55 -12.65 -8.98
N SER A 49 3.08 -11.41 -9.15
CA SER A 49 1.66 -11.06 -9.04
C SER A 49 0.83 -11.69 -10.17
N PRO A 50 -0.06 -12.66 -9.89
CA PRO A 50 -0.88 -13.28 -10.92
C PRO A 50 -1.85 -12.30 -11.58
N LEU A 51 -2.31 -11.29 -10.83
CA LEU A 51 -3.25 -10.29 -11.34
C LEU A 51 -2.56 -9.29 -12.28
N LEU A 52 -1.36 -8.82 -11.94
CA LEU A 52 -0.61 -7.92 -12.81
C LEU A 52 -0.20 -8.65 -14.10
N THR A 53 0.33 -9.88 -13.97
CA THR A 53 0.72 -10.67 -15.14
C THR A 53 -0.47 -11.00 -16.04
N HIS A 54 -1.64 -11.30 -15.47
CA HIS A 54 -2.89 -11.42 -16.23
C HIS A 54 -3.25 -10.11 -16.95
N ALA A 55 -3.21 -8.98 -16.24
CA ALA A 55 -3.56 -7.69 -16.80
C ALA A 55 -2.66 -7.30 -17.98
N ILE A 56 -1.37 -7.61 -17.91
CA ILE A 56 -0.40 -7.39 -18.98
C ILE A 56 -0.70 -8.31 -20.18
N ARG A 57 -0.95 -9.61 -19.94
CA ARG A 57 -1.25 -10.57 -21.01
C ARG A 57 -2.52 -10.25 -21.80
N HIS A 58 -3.46 -9.54 -21.18
CA HIS A 58 -4.76 -9.21 -21.78
C HIS A 58 -4.90 -7.72 -22.14
N ASP A 59 -3.82 -6.93 -22.08
CA ASP A 59 -3.82 -5.50 -22.39
C ASP A 59 -4.85 -4.68 -21.56
N ILE A 60 -5.03 -5.05 -20.29
CA ILE A 60 -5.95 -4.40 -19.34
C ILE A 60 -5.22 -3.80 -18.13
N VAL A 61 -3.95 -3.42 -18.31
CA VAL A 61 -3.11 -2.83 -17.25
C VAL A 61 -3.74 -1.57 -16.67
N ILE A 62 -4.26 -0.66 -17.51
CA ILE A 62 -4.87 0.59 -17.01
C ILE A 62 -6.10 0.31 -16.13
N PRO A 63 -7.11 -0.48 -16.57
CA PRO A 63 -8.21 -0.90 -15.70
C PRO A 63 -7.75 -1.55 -14.39
N TYR A 64 -6.74 -2.43 -14.46
CA TYR A 64 -6.17 -3.08 -13.29
C TYR A 64 -5.57 -2.07 -12.29
N LEU A 65 -4.79 -1.09 -12.75
CA LEU A 65 -4.20 -0.06 -11.91
C LEU A 65 -5.27 0.83 -11.26
N VAL A 66 -6.27 1.25 -12.02
CA VAL A 66 -7.39 2.06 -11.51
C VAL A 66 -8.15 1.29 -10.42
N PHE A 67 -8.49 0.03 -10.69
CA PHE A 67 -9.15 -0.82 -9.71
C PHE A 67 -8.30 -1.03 -8.46
N THR A 68 -7.00 -1.26 -8.62
CA THR A 68 -6.07 -1.47 -7.51
C THR A 68 -5.97 -0.23 -6.63
N MET A 69 -5.78 0.95 -7.22
CA MET A 69 -5.78 2.22 -6.47
C MET A 69 -7.11 2.44 -5.72
N PHE A 70 -8.24 2.20 -6.39
CA PHE A 70 -9.55 2.30 -5.76
C PHE A 70 -9.72 1.32 -4.60
N PHE A 71 -9.28 0.07 -4.76
CA PHE A 71 -9.33 -0.95 -3.72
C PHE A 71 -8.50 -0.54 -2.50
N TYR A 72 -7.26 -0.10 -2.70
CA TYR A 72 -6.41 0.38 -1.60
C TYR A 72 -7.00 1.59 -0.88
N TYR A 73 -7.56 2.55 -1.63
CA TYR A 73 -8.27 3.68 -1.05
C TYR A 73 -9.46 3.21 -0.19
N ALA A 74 -10.32 2.36 -0.75
CA ALA A 74 -11.54 1.90 -0.11
C ALA A 74 -11.23 1.12 1.17
N VAL A 75 -10.28 0.18 1.13
CA VAL A 75 -9.86 -0.60 2.30
C VAL A 75 -9.25 0.31 3.36
N GLY A 76 -8.30 1.19 2.98
CA GLY A 76 -7.68 2.12 3.92
C GLY A 76 -8.71 3.07 4.57
N TYR A 77 -9.65 3.58 3.78
CA TYR A 77 -10.74 4.41 4.25
C TYR A 77 -11.64 3.67 5.25
N ILE A 78 -12.06 2.44 4.92
CA ILE A 78 -12.93 1.64 5.79
C ILE A 78 -12.24 1.36 7.13
N VAL A 79 -10.98 0.92 7.09
CA VAL A 79 -10.18 0.62 8.29
C VAL A 79 -10.07 1.86 9.17
N LEU A 80 -9.63 3.01 8.62
CA LEU A 80 -9.48 4.22 9.43
C LEU A 80 -10.82 4.78 9.92
N LYS A 81 -11.88 4.71 9.11
CA LYS A 81 -13.22 5.13 9.52
C LYS A 81 -13.72 4.32 10.71
N LEU A 82 -13.52 3.00 10.68
CA LEU A 82 -13.89 2.12 11.78
C LEU A 82 -13.10 2.45 13.06
N LEU A 83 -11.81 2.76 12.91
CA LEU A 83 -10.92 3.10 14.01
C LEU A 83 -11.01 4.57 14.46
N THR A 84 -11.77 5.45 13.80
CA THR A 84 -11.73 6.92 14.03
C THR A 84 -12.07 7.31 15.48
N ALA A 85 -12.92 6.54 16.15
CA ALA A 85 -13.28 6.75 17.55
C ALA A 85 -12.51 5.85 18.54
N SER A 86 -11.53 5.08 18.05
CA SER A 86 -10.73 4.13 18.83
C SER A 86 -9.34 4.69 19.13
N GLU A 87 -8.79 4.30 20.28
CA GLU A 87 -7.39 4.51 20.64
C GLU A 87 -6.43 3.87 19.62
N MET A 88 -6.92 2.89 18.85
CA MET A 88 -6.17 2.19 17.81
C MET A 88 -6.07 2.97 16.49
N TYR A 89 -6.69 4.16 16.37
CA TYR A 89 -6.66 4.97 15.14
C TYR A 89 -5.24 5.20 14.61
N TYR A 90 -4.33 5.64 15.47
CA TYR A 90 -2.95 5.96 15.06
C TYR A 90 -2.16 4.72 14.67
N ILE A 91 -2.49 3.55 15.23
CA ILE A 91 -1.90 2.29 14.78
C ILE A 91 -2.41 1.98 13.36
N GLY A 92 -3.69 2.19 13.08
CA GLY A 92 -4.24 2.09 11.72
C GLY A 92 -3.55 3.04 10.73
N VAL A 93 -3.28 4.28 11.13
CA VAL A 93 -2.51 5.24 10.32
C VAL A 93 -1.09 4.72 10.08
N ALA A 94 -0.39 4.25 11.12
CA ALA A 94 0.95 3.71 11.01
C ALA A 94 1.02 2.51 10.06
N VAL A 95 0.02 1.63 10.10
CA VAL A 95 -0.10 0.49 9.17
C VAL A 95 -0.27 0.95 7.72
N ILE A 96 -1.09 1.98 7.47
CA ILE A 96 -1.25 2.53 6.11
C ILE A 96 0.06 3.15 5.61
N LEU A 97 0.77 3.88 6.47
CA LEU A 97 2.06 4.46 6.12
C LEU A 97 3.13 3.39 5.88
N LEU A 98 3.17 2.35 6.71
CA LEU A 98 4.07 1.21 6.53
C LEU A 98 3.79 0.50 5.20
N THR A 99 2.51 0.20 4.92
CA THR A 99 2.09 -0.39 3.63
C THR A 99 2.48 0.52 2.45
N SER A 100 2.38 1.84 2.61
CA SER A 100 2.81 2.81 1.58
C SER A 100 4.31 2.73 1.32
N ILE A 101 5.13 2.66 2.38
CA ILE A 101 6.57 2.49 2.27
C ILE A 101 6.89 1.16 1.57
N VAL A 102 6.22 0.07 1.96
CA VAL A 102 6.40 -1.25 1.35
C VAL A 102 6.12 -1.23 -0.16
N HIS A 103 5.09 -0.52 -0.63
CA HIS A 103 4.82 -0.38 -2.07
C HIS A 103 5.93 0.38 -2.81
N VAL A 104 6.40 1.51 -2.26
CA VAL A 104 7.52 2.23 -2.89
C VAL A 104 8.78 1.36 -2.95
N LEU A 105 9.06 0.60 -1.88
CA LEU A 105 10.16 -0.37 -1.88
C LEU A 105 9.91 -1.53 -2.85
N GLY A 106 8.66 -1.95 -3.04
CA GLY A 106 8.24 -2.92 -4.05
C GLY A 106 8.65 -2.48 -5.44
N GLY A 107 8.31 -1.25 -5.83
CA GLY A 107 8.70 -0.71 -7.13
C GLY A 107 10.22 -0.57 -7.28
N MET A 108 10.92 -0.19 -6.19
CA MET A 108 12.38 -0.13 -6.17
C MET A 108 13.05 -1.50 -6.29
N SER A 109 12.36 -2.61 -6.01
CA SER A 109 12.93 -3.95 -6.18
C SER A 109 13.30 -4.25 -7.63
N TRP A 110 12.63 -3.62 -8.60
CA TRP A 110 12.95 -3.69 -10.02
C TRP A 110 14.25 -2.98 -10.40
N TYR A 111 14.68 -2.01 -9.60
CA TYR A 111 16.00 -1.38 -9.75
C TYR A 111 17.10 -2.21 -9.07
N VAL A 112 16.83 -2.73 -7.87
CA VAL A 112 17.83 -3.44 -7.06
C VAL A 112 18.09 -4.86 -7.56
N MET A 113 17.05 -5.56 -8.03
CA MET A 113 17.12 -6.93 -8.57
C MET A 113 17.87 -7.92 -7.68
N SER A 114 17.66 -7.82 -6.35
CA SER A 114 18.30 -8.68 -5.35
C SER A 114 17.26 -9.51 -4.58
N PRO A 115 17.44 -10.84 -4.47
CA PRO A 115 16.56 -11.69 -3.67
C PRO A 115 16.46 -11.28 -2.20
N SER A 116 17.57 -10.82 -1.61
CA SER A 116 17.57 -10.38 -0.20
C SER A 116 16.72 -9.12 0.00
N TYR A 117 16.76 -8.20 -0.96
CA TYR A 117 15.94 -6.99 -0.95
C TYR A 117 14.46 -7.35 -1.09
N SER A 118 14.10 -8.17 -2.08
CA SER A 118 12.71 -8.60 -2.28
C SER A 118 12.16 -9.37 -1.07
N ASN A 119 12.96 -10.23 -0.44
CA ASN A 119 12.57 -10.93 0.79
C ASN A 119 12.34 -9.99 1.97
N MET A 120 13.16 -8.94 2.12
CA MET A 120 12.94 -7.91 3.13
C MET A 120 11.62 -7.16 2.88
N VAL A 121 11.33 -6.76 1.64
CA VAL A 121 10.08 -6.09 1.28
C VAL A 121 8.87 -6.99 1.56
N LEU A 122 8.95 -8.27 1.21
CA LEU A 122 7.91 -9.26 1.52
C LEU A 122 7.70 -9.43 3.03
N ALA A 123 8.78 -9.50 3.82
CA ALA A 123 8.68 -9.59 5.28
C ALA A 123 7.97 -8.36 5.88
N LEU A 124 8.32 -7.15 5.42
CA LEU A 124 7.65 -5.91 5.85
C LEU A 124 6.18 -5.87 5.43
N SER A 125 5.86 -6.38 4.25
CA SER A 125 4.48 -6.54 3.78
C SER A 125 3.68 -7.47 4.70
N LEU A 126 4.23 -8.64 5.04
CA LEU A 126 3.59 -9.60 5.95
C LEU A 126 3.37 -9.01 7.34
N ILE A 127 4.34 -8.26 7.88
CA ILE A 127 4.20 -7.55 9.15
C ILE A 127 3.03 -6.56 9.09
N SER A 128 2.90 -5.80 8.00
CA SER A 128 1.81 -4.83 7.80
C SER A 128 0.44 -5.52 7.80
N VAL A 129 0.34 -6.66 7.10
CA VAL A 129 -0.88 -7.48 7.07
C VAL A 129 -1.21 -8.04 8.46
N MET A 130 -0.22 -8.57 9.18
CA MET A 130 -0.42 -9.09 10.53
C MET A 130 -0.93 -8.01 11.50
N PHE A 131 -0.34 -6.81 11.48
CA PHE A 131 -0.82 -5.68 12.28
C PHE A 131 -2.24 -5.28 11.89
N THR A 132 -2.56 -5.24 10.59
CA THR A 132 -3.91 -4.94 10.11
C THR A 132 -4.93 -5.91 10.69
N ILE A 133 -4.66 -7.22 10.59
CA ILE A 133 -5.56 -8.27 11.11
C ILE A 133 -5.69 -8.16 12.62
N ALA A 134 -4.58 -7.98 13.34
CA ALA A 134 -4.60 -7.89 14.80
C ALA A 134 -5.40 -6.68 15.30
N VAL A 135 -5.15 -5.50 14.71
CA VAL A 135 -5.81 -4.24 15.10
C VAL A 135 -7.30 -4.27 14.74
N PHE A 136 -7.62 -4.67 13.51
CA PHE A 136 -9.00 -4.72 13.04
C PHE A 136 -9.80 -5.80 13.79
N GLY A 137 -9.21 -6.99 13.98
CA GLY A 137 -9.82 -8.08 14.73
C GLY A 137 -10.06 -7.72 16.19
N TYR A 138 -9.09 -7.09 16.85
CA TYR A 138 -9.25 -6.58 18.22
C TYR A 138 -10.40 -5.57 18.31
N GLU A 139 -10.46 -4.60 17.40
CA GLU A 139 -11.48 -3.56 17.42
C GLU A 139 -12.89 -4.12 17.16
N ILE A 140 -13.03 -5.12 16.29
CA ILE A 140 -14.31 -5.81 16.08
C ILE A 140 -14.73 -6.58 17.32
N LEU A 141 -13.83 -7.37 17.91
CA LEU A 141 -14.13 -8.18 19.10
C LEU A 141 -14.48 -7.31 20.31
N LYS A 142 -13.85 -6.14 20.45
CA LYS A 142 -14.17 -5.17 21.51
C LYS A 142 -15.58 -4.58 21.37
N ARG A 143 -16.13 -4.54 20.15
CA ARG A 143 -17.45 -3.96 19.84
C ARG A 143 -18.59 -4.98 19.79
N ALA A 144 -18.26 -6.28 19.75
CA ALA A 144 -19.20 -7.39 19.79
C ALA A 144 -19.62 -7.71 21.22
#